data_AF-A0A356CJW8-F1
#
_entry.id   AF-A0A356CJW8-F1
#
_cell.length_a   1.000
_cell.length_b   1.000
_cell.length_c   1.000
_cell.angle_alpha   90.00
_cell.angle_beta   90.00
_cell.angle_gamma   90.00
#
_symmetry.space_group_name_H-M   'P 1'
#
loop_
_entity.id
_entity.type
_entity.pdbx_description
1 polymer ?
#
loop_
_entity_poly.entity_id
_entity_poly.type
_entity_poly.pdbx_seq_one_letter_code
_entity_poly.pdbx_strand_id
1 'polypeptide(L)' 'MQIQFENVSDFLTMSGHGIYVWIAVFFSLTMLIALILFPLYVHAKVSKEARIDQHKTTAPLGGEGSV' A
#
# COMPACT_ATOMS: atom_id res chain seq x y z
N MET A 1 33.85 22.48 16.37
CA MET A 1 32.73 21.74 15.73
C MET A 1 33.04 21.69 14.23
N GLN A 2 33.57 20.58 13.73
CA GLN A 2 33.90 20.43 12.31
C GLN A 2 32.73 19.77 11.59
N ILE A 3 32.25 20.44 10.55
CA ILE A 3 31.24 19.91 9.64
C ILE A 3 31.93 18.76 8.88
N GLN A 4 31.52 17.52 9.14
CA GLN A 4 32.16 16.31 8.61
C GLN A 4 31.84 16.02 7.13
N PHE A 5 31.24 16.98 6.42
CA PHE A 5 30.85 16.82 5.02
C PHE A 5 31.20 18.10 4.27
N GLU A 6 32.26 18.08 3.48
CA GLU A 6 32.65 19.23 2.63
C GLU A 6 31.71 19.40 1.44
N ASN A 7 31.05 18.33 0.98
CA ASN A 7 30.28 18.31 -0.25
C ASN A 7 29.08 17.36 -0.16
N VAL A 8 28.02 17.63 -0.94
CA VAL A 8 26.81 16.78 -1.04
C VAL A 8 27.16 15.36 -1.52
N SER A 9 28.20 15.23 -2.36
CA SER A 9 28.73 13.93 -2.80
C SER A 9 29.36 13.14 -1.64
N ASP A 10 30.02 13.82 -0.71
CA ASP A 10 30.67 13.18 0.45
C ASP A 10 29.62 12.73 1.49
N PHE A 11 28.50 13.46 1.58
CA PHE A 11 27.31 13.02 2.32
C PHE A 11 26.60 11.83 1.67
N LEU A 12 26.53 11.76 0.34
CA LEU A 12 25.92 10.62 -0.35
C LEU A 12 26.79 9.36 -0.30
N THR A 13 28.11 9.54 -0.32
CA THR A 13 29.06 8.43 -0.42
C THR A 13 29.58 8.02 0.96
N MET A 14 29.49 8.88 1.98
CA MET A 14 29.98 8.70 3.36
C MET A 14 31.20 7.78 3.43
N SER A 15 32.32 8.22 2.86
CA SER A 15 33.57 7.46 2.85
C SER A 15 33.40 5.97 2.40
N GLY A 16 32.55 5.72 1.40
CA GLY A 16 32.28 4.41 0.83
C GLY A 16 31.12 3.61 1.44
N HIS A 17 30.48 4.10 2.51
CA HIS A 17 29.40 3.38 3.22
C HIS A 17 28.00 3.83 2.81
N GLY A 18 27.87 4.94 2.06
CA GLY A 18 26.58 5.49 1.65
C GLY A 18 25.72 4.51 0.86
N ILE A 19 26.34 3.61 0.09
CA ILE A 19 25.62 2.60 -0.71
C ILE A 19 24.70 1.72 0.14
N TYR A 20 25.14 1.31 1.34
CA TYR A 20 24.35 0.45 2.22
C TYR A 20 23.15 1.20 2.81
N VAL A 21 23.35 2.48 3.17
CA VAL A 21 22.29 3.34 3.69
C VAL A 21 21.21 3.55 2.63
N TRP A 22 21.61 3.85 1.39
CA TRP A 22 20.66 4.03 0.31
C TRP A 22 19.89 2.75 0.00
N ILE A 23 20.53 1.58 0.00
CA ILE A 23 19.83 0.29 -0.16
C ILE A 23 18.78 0.11 0.94
N ALA A 24 19.12 0.38 2.20
CA ALA A 24 18.17 0.28 3.31
C ALA A 24 17.00 1.28 3.18
N VAL A 25 17.28 2.52 2.76
CA VAL A 25 16.28 3.55 2.49
C VAL A 25 15.35 3.13 1.35
N PHE A 26 15.90 2.65 0.22
CA PHE A 26 15.12 2.16 -0.91
C PHE A 26 14.25 0.97 -0.51
N PHE A 27 14.80 0.03 0.25
CA PHE A 27 14.06 -1.15 0.68
C PHE A 27 12.89 -0.77 1.62
N SER A 28 13.16 0.10 2.59
CA SER A 28 12.14 0.63 3.52
C SER A 28 11.05 1.40 2.78
N LEU A 29 11.43 2.27 1.85
CA LEU A 29 10.49 3.06 1.05
C LEU A 29 9.62 2.15 0.17
N THR A 30 10.21 1.13 -0.45
CA THR A 30 9.49 0.15 -1.26
C THR A 30 8.48 -0.62 -0.40
N MET A 31 8.87 -1.03 0.80
CA MET A 31 7.99 -1.74 1.73
C MET A 31 6.84 -0.87 2.23
N LEU A 32 7.10 0.42 2.49
CA LEU A 32 6.06 1.40 2.83
C LEU A 32 5.06 1.57 1.68
N ILE A 33 5.55 1.72 0.44
CA ILE A 33 4.71 1.84 -0.74
C ILE A 33 3.87 0.56 -0.93
N ALA A 34 4.48 -0.61 -0.80
CA ALA A 34 3.77 -1.89 -0.88
C ALA A 34 2.66 -1.99 0.18
N LEU A 35 2.92 -1.53 1.40
CA LEU A 35 1.95 -1.50 2.49
C LEU A 35 0.79 -0.53 2.22
N ILE A 36 1.00 0.54 1.46
CA ILE A 36 -0.06 1.48 1.06
C ILE A 36 -0.87 0.92 -0.12
N LEU A 37 -0.20 0.28 -1.08
CA LEU A 37 -0.85 -0.30 -2.26
C LEU A 37 -1.73 -1.51 -1.90
N PHE A 38 -1.32 -2.31 -0.91
CA PHE A 38 -2.07 -3.49 -0.45
C PHE A 38 -3.51 -3.16 0.01
N PRO A 39 -3.76 -2.26 0.98
CA PRO A 39 -5.11 -1.90 1.39
C PRO A 39 -5.88 -1.23 0.26
N LEU A 40 -5.22 -0.44 -0.60
CA LEU A 40 -5.88 0.22 -1.73
C LEU A 40 -6.46 -0.80 -2.73
N TYR A 41 -5.71 -1.87 -3.01
CA TYR A 41 -6.16 -2.96 -3.87
C TYR A 41 -7.28 -3.80 -3.23
N VAL A 42 -7.18 -4.07 -1.92
CA VAL A 42 -8.20 -4.83 -1.18
C VAL A 42 -9.51 -4.06 -1.07
N HIS A 43 -9.48 -2.76 -0.76
CA HIS A 43 -10.67 -1.90 -0.74
C HIS A 43 -11.37 -1.84 -2.11
N ALA A 44 -10.59 -1.77 -3.20
CA ALA A 44 -11.14 -1.79 -4.55
C ALA A 44 -11.91 -3.08 -4.87
N LYS A 45 -11.47 -4.24 -4.37
CA LYS A 45 -12.20 -5.50 -4.56
C LYS A 45 -13.47 -5.61 -3.71
N VAL A 46 -13.38 -5.26 -2.42
CA VAL A 46 -14.51 -5.38 -1.48
C VAL A 46 -15.72 -4.53 -1.90
N SER A 47 -15.48 -3.34 -2.45
CA SER A 47 -16.57 -2.48 -2.95
C SER A 47 -17.32 -3.07 -4.16
N LYS A 48 -16.68 -3.95 -4.93
CA LYS A 48 -17.27 -4.58 -6.11
C LYS A 48 -18.19 -5.74 -5.73
N GLU A 49 -17.85 -6.48 -4.68
CA GLU A 49 -18.62 -7.62 -4.16
C GLU A 49 -19.82 -7.15 -3.33
N ALA A 50 -19.66 -6.10 -2.51
CA ALA A 50 -20.76 -5.56 -1.68
C ALA A 50 -21.97 -5.07 -2.52
N ARG A 51 -21.76 -4.64 -3.77
CA ARG A 51 -22.85 -4.21 -4.66
C ARG A 51 -23.61 -5.37 -5.31
N ILE A 52 -23.00 -6.55 -5.41
CA ILE A 52 -23.60 -7.71 -6.07
C ILE A 52 -24.54 -8.45 -5.10
N ASP A 53 -24.19 -8.51 -3.82
CA ASP A 53 -25.02 -9.20 -2.82
C ASP A 53 -26.27 -8.41 -2.43
N GLN A 54 -26.22 -7.08 -2.45
CA GLN A 54 -27.41 -6.25 -2.17
C GLN A 54 -28.53 -6.45 -3.18
N HIS A 55 -28.22 -6.84 -4.41
CA HIS A 55 -29.24 -7.07 -5.43
C HIS A 55 -29.96 -8.43 -5.27
N LYS A 56 -29.38 -9.39 -4.52
CA LYS A 56 -29.94 -10.74 -4.36
C LYS A 56 -30.83 -10.88 -3.12
N THR A 57 -30.62 -10.11 -2.06
CA THR A 57 -31.42 -10.21 -0.81
C THR A 57 -32.72 -9.38 -0.85
N THR A 58 -32.94 -8.57 -1.88
CA THR A 58 -34.21 -7.82 -2.06
C THR A 58 -35.16 -8.46 -3.09
N ALA A 59 -34.87 -9.67 -3.57
CA ALA A 59 -35.90 -10.49 -4.20
C ALA A 59 -36.84 -10.99 -3.08
N PRO A 60 -38.11 -10.54 -3.04
CA PRO A 60 -39.03 -10.94 -1.98
C PRO A 60 -39.23 -12.46 -2.01
N LEU A 61 -39.07 -13.09 -0.84
CA LEU A 61 -39.61 -14.41 -0.51
C LEU A 61 -41.15 -14.31 -0.44
N GLY A 62 -41.78 -14.01 -1.58
CA GLY A 62 -43.21 -13.75 -1.67
C GLY A 62 -43.80 -14.46 -2.89
N GLY A 63 -43.93 -15.77 -2.78
CA GLY A 63 -44.51 -16.59 -3.84
C GLY A 63 -44.64 -18.08 -3.50
N GLU A 64 -44.67 -18.45 -2.22
CA GLU A 64 -45.23 -19.72 -1.79
C GLU A 64 -46.57 -19.42 -1.11
N GLY A 65 -47.66 -19.93 -1.70
CA GLY A 65 -48.97 -19.99 -1.06
C GLY A 65 -49.97 -18.92 -1.47
N SER A 66 -50.68 -19.15 -2.58
CA SER A 66 -52.11 -18.83 -2.64
C SER A 66 -52.77 -19.53 -3.83
N VAL A 67 -53.48 -20.62 -3.50
CA VAL A 67 -54.76 -21.13 -4.06
C VAL A 67 -54.92 -21.25 -5.57
#